data_AF-A0A0L0FVR2-F1
#
_entry.id   AF-A0A0L0FVR2-F1
#
_cell.length_a   1.000
_cell.length_b   1.000
_cell.length_c   1.000
_cell.angle_alpha   90.00
_cell.angle_beta   90.00
_cell.angle_gamma   90.00
#
_symmetry.space_group_name_H-M   'P 1'
#
loop_
_entity.id
_entity.type
_entity.pdbx_description
1 polymer ?
#
loop_
_entity_poly.entity_id
_entity_poly.type
_entity_poly.pdbx_seq_one_letter_code
_entity_poly.pdbx_strand_id
1 'polypeptide(L)'
;MSSQSASQPTDRLLGDFLANRQNTGLYDSTSLRKSRVEINDEFLHGESDSSAAIRTDYFGETIRNVNKRSYTFLVLMLIELLALLTMSLYHVWDDFPVTSKTRSDFVYSLVLALNILFCMYYVIHGVLKERSIELFTFLAGSLILTAYVIYEFVIYNGDRELENRKWRMIVCCLCEPFNIIGAMYVARGFGWVNFIIIGADMELGAVFDTLCTYFAMFKINLQMALSLIALSFFSQDMAFDYEWAIEAVAFSCLLLNSVISHYMFSREISMLRWYVLTSLAQPLYITWKLLEVSTVYPESYHSYVRLPVLIAGFTALMTYFLTVVWAHKARNGFGKGLRLRNIGS
;
A
#
# COMPACT_ATOMS: atom_id res chain seq x y z
N MET A 1 -13.09 -16.85 58.65
CA MET A 1 -11.66 -16.62 58.32
C MET A 1 -11.57 -16.25 56.85
N SER A 2 -10.82 -15.18 56.60
CA SER A 2 -10.61 -14.38 55.39
C SER A 2 -10.72 -15.04 54.02
N SER A 3 -11.52 -14.40 53.17
CA SER A 3 -11.46 -14.41 51.70
C SER A 3 -10.23 -13.65 51.17
N GLN A 4 -9.45 -14.26 50.28
CA GLN A 4 -8.49 -13.55 49.43
C GLN A 4 -8.96 -13.65 47.97
N SER A 5 -9.28 -12.50 47.38
CA SER A 5 -9.54 -12.36 45.95
C SER A 5 -8.21 -12.30 45.19
N ALA A 6 -8.10 -13.11 44.14
CA ALA A 6 -7.02 -13.04 43.19
C ALA A 6 -7.27 -11.85 42.23
N SER A 7 -6.45 -10.81 42.34
CA SER A 7 -6.40 -9.72 41.36
C SER A 7 -5.71 -10.19 40.08
N GLN A 8 -6.35 -9.88 38.94
CA GLN A 8 -5.93 -10.29 37.61
C GLN A 8 -4.68 -9.52 37.12
N PRO A 9 -3.83 -10.13 36.26
CA PRO A 9 -2.61 -9.51 35.72
C PRO A 9 -2.85 -8.38 34.69
N THR A 10 -4.10 -8.09 34.32
CA THR A 10 -4.49 -7.09 33.31
C THR A 10 -4.46 -5.65 33.80
N ASP A 11 -4.65 -5.42 35.10
CA ASP A 11 -4.60 -4.05 35.67
C ASP A 11 -3.18 -3.48 35.70
N ARG A 12 -2.17 -4.36 35.70
CA ARG A 12 -0.76 -3.94 35.65
C ARG A 12 -0.37 -3.39 34.27
N LEU A 13 -0.85 -3.98 33.18
CA LEU A 13 -0.54 -3.49 31.82
C LEU A 13 -1.19 -2.14 31.51
N LEU A 14 -2.42 -1.92 31.99
CA LEU A 14 -3.09 -0.62 31.87
C LEU A 14 -2.41 0.43 32.78
N GLY A 15 -2.00 0.03 33.98
CA GLY A 15 -1.22 0.86 34.91
C GLY A 15 0.13 1.28 34.32
N ASP A 16 0.86 0.35 33.72
CA ASP A 16 2.17 0.62 33.11
C ASP A 16 2.04 1.46 31.82
N PHE A 17 0.97 1.26 31.03
CA PHE A 17 0.69 2.08 29.85
C PHE A 17 0.30 3.53 30.21
N LEU A 18 -0.44 3.72 31.32
CA LEU A 18 -0.83 5.04 31.81
C LEU A 18 0.33 5.75 32.55
N ALA A 19 1.14 5.01 33.32
CA ALA A 19 2.29 5.54 34.04
C ALA A 19 3.41 5.98 33.08
N ASN A 20 3.63 5.24 31.99
CA ASN A 20 4.59 5.63 30.96
C ASN A 20 4.11 6.86 30.16
N ARG A 21 2.79 7.13 30.10
CA ARG A 21 2.23 8.34 29.47
C ARG A 21 2.24 9.57 30.37
N GLN A 22 1.99 9.46 31.68
CA GLN A 22 2.06 10.62 32.59
C GLN A 22 3.46 11.24 32.67
N ASN A 23 4.52 10.43 32.52
CA ASN A 23 5.90 10.93 32.50
C ASN A 23 6.28 11.70 31.22
N THR A 24 5.44 11.71 30.19
CA THR A 24 5.71 12.45 28.93
C THR A 24 5.11 13.86 28.88
N GLY A 25 4.45 14.33 29.95
CA GLY A 25 4.00 15.72 30.07
C GLY A 25 3.01 16.17 28.99
N LEU A 26 2.31 15.23 28.33
CA LEU A 26 1.40 15.54 27.22
C LEU A 26 -0.07 15.40 27.64
N TYR A 27 -0.71 16.57 27.74
CA TYR A 27 -2.14 16.89 27.61
C TYR A 27 -3.05 17.08 28.83
N ASP A 28 -3.73 18.23 28.74
CA ASP A 28 -4.73 18.83 29.63
C ASP A 28 -6.12 18.22 29.42
N SER A 29 -6.66 17.66 30.50
CA SER A 29 -7.97 17.00 30.60
C SER A 29 -9.19 17.86 30.24
N THR A 30 -9.04 19.19 30.17
CA THR A 30 -10.14 20.11 29.88
C THR A 30 -10.55 20.11 28.39
N SER A 31 -9.63 19.83 27.48
CA SER A 31 -9.89 19.74 26.02
C SER A 31 -10.81 18.56 25.65
N LEU A 32 -10.65 17.43 26.33
CA LEU A 32 -11.45 16.21 26.13
C LEU A 32 -12.92 16.38 26.55
N ARG A 33 -13.18 17.25 27.53
CA ARG A 33 -14.54 17.49 28.03
C ARG A 33 -15.34 18.42 27.11
N LYS A 34 -14.66 19.33 26.42
CA LYS A 34 -15.29 20.29 25.51
C LYS A 34 -15.69 19.63 24.17
N SER A 35 -14.81 18.82 23.60
CA SER A 35 -15.09 18.05 22.38
C SER A 35 -16.24 17.04 22.55
N ARG A 36 -16.36 16.39 23.72
CA ARG A 36 -17.47 15.45 23.98
C ARG A 36 -18.84 16.12 24.07
N VAL A 37 -18.90 17.38 24.48
CA VAL A 37 -20.18 18.12 24.61
C VAL A 37 -20.63 18.65 23.25
N GLU A 38 -19.71 19.15 22.42
CA GLU A 38 -20.04 19.65 21.07
C GLU A 38 -20.53 18.54 20.12
N ILE A 39 -19.99 17.32 20.22
CA ILE A 39 -20.41 16.18 19.37
C ILE A 39 -21.84 15.70 19.70
N ASN A 40 -22.30 15.86 20.94
CA ASN A 40 -23.64 15.42 21.34
C ASN A 40 -24.74 16.39 20.88
N ASP A 41 -24.44 17.68 20.75
CA ASP A 41 -25.43 18.69 20.35
C ASP A 41 -25.62 18.74 18.82
N GLU A 42 -24.58 18.41 18.03
CA GLU A 42 -24.65 18.41 16.56
C GLU A 42 -25.37 17.15 15.99
N PHE A 43 -25.41 16.06 16.76
CA PHE A 43 -26.08 14.82 16.37
C PHE A 43 -27.62 14.92 16.38
N LEU A 44 -28.18 15.97 16.98
CA LEU A 44 -29.63 16.18 17.09
C LEU A 44 -30.23 17.01 15.94
N HIS A 45 -29.42 17.62 15.08
CA HIS A 45 -29.92 18.46 13.97
C HIS A 45 -29.10 18.33 12.68
N GLY A 46 -29.62 17.56 11.70
CA GLY A 46 -29.33 17.76 10.27
C GLY A 46 -28.45 16.70 9.59
N GLU A 47 -29.07 15.67 9.01
CA GLU A 47 -28.44 14.44 8.50
C GLU A 47 -27.88 14.51 7.05
N SER A 48 -27.61 15.69 6.47
CA SER A 48 -27.15 15.79 5.08
C SER A 48 -25.89 16.64 4.88
N ASP A 49 -25.83 17.86 5.40
CA ASP A 49 -24.70 18.78 5.17
C ASP A 49 -23.54 18.61 6.18
N SER A 50 -23.82 18.00 7.34
CA SER A 50 -22.84 17.78 8.41
C SER A 50 -21.78 16.73 8.05
N SER A 51 -22.11 15.72 7.24
CA SER A 51 -21.15 14.67 6.84
C SER A 51 -19.97 15.17 5.99
N ALA A 52 -20.12 16.28 5.27
CA ALA A 52 -19.04 16.89 4.49
C ALA A 52 -18.14 17.79 5.36
N ALA A 53 -18.75 18.59 6.26
CA ALA A 53 -18.04 19.45 7.20
C ALA A 53 -17.25 18.66 8.24
N ILE A 54 -17.85 17.60 8.81
CA ILE A 54 -17.20 16.63 9.68
C ILE A 54 -16.02 15.95 8.96
N ARG A 55 -16.17 15.59 7.68
CA ARG A 55 -15.10 14.92 6.92
C ARG A 55 -13.87 15.81 6.69
N THR A 56 -14.08 17.11 6.47
CA THR A 56 -12.98 18.09 6.36
C THR A 56 -12.29 18.35 7.70
N ASP A 57 -13.04 18.39 8.80
CA ASP A 57 -12.46 18.57 10.14
C ASP A 57 -11.68 17.34 10.60
N TYR A 58 -12.14 16.12 10.33
CA TYR A 58 -11.42 14.91 10.72
C TYR A 58 -10.09 14.76 9.97
N PHE A 59 -10.04 15.07 8.67
CA PHE A 59 -8.77 15.03 7.91
C PHE A 59 -7.83 16.15 8.36
N GLY A 60 -8.36 17.36 8.62
CA GLY A 60 -7.59 18.50 9.14
C GLY A 60 -7.04 18.27 10.55
N GLU A 61 -7.83 17.70 11.46
CA GLU A 61 -7.40 17.36 12.81
C GLU A 61 -6.46 16.15 12.85
N THR A 62 -6.63 15.18 11.95
CA THR A 62 -5.68 14.07 11.80
C THR A 62 -4.32 14.61 11.37
N ILE A 63 -4.26 15.51 10.37
CA ILE A 63 -3.00 16.17 9.98
C ILE A 63 -2.40 16.98 11.15
N ARG A 64 -3.25 17.66 11.94
CA ARG A 64 -2.79 18.49 13.07
C ARG A 64 -2.21 17.69 14.23
N ASN A 65 -2.68 16.46 14.45
CA ASN A 65 -2.26 15.61 15.56
C ASN A 65 -1.18 14.56 15.20
N VAL A 66 -0.70 14.53 13.94
CA VAL A 66 0.44 13.69 13.58
C VAL A 66 1.67 14.14 14.36
N ASN A 67 2.29 13.20 15.07
CA ASN A 67 3.51 13.43 15.83
C ASN A 67 4.59 14.09 14.94
N LYS A 68 5.23 15.17 15.41
CA LYS A 68 6.28 15.91 14.67
C LYS A 68 7.34 14.97 14.06
N ARG A 69 7.68 13.89 14.78
CA ARG A 69 8.64 12.87 14.33
C ARG A 69 8.17 12.12 13.08
N SER A 70 6.90 11.72 13.06
CA SER A 70 6.29 11.03 11.93
C SER A 70 6.19 11.95 10.71
N TYR A 71 5.94 13.25 10.92
CA TYR A 71 5.94 14.24 9.85
C TYR A 71 7.34 14.47 9.26
N THR A 72 8.37 14.60 10.10
CA THR A 72 9.76 14.71 9.64
C THR A 72 10.16 13.48 8.82
N PHE A 73 9.83 12.28 9.29
CA PHE A 73 10.06 11.04 8.53
C PHE A 73 9.35 11.09 7.18
N LEU A 74 8.05 11.42 7.14
CA LEU A 74 7.28 11.50 5.90
C LEU A 74 7.90 12.46 4.90
N VAL A 75 8.31 13.66 5.32
CA VAL A 75 8.95 14.65 4.43
C VAL A 75 10.26 14.12 3.85
N LEU A 76 11.11 13.50 4.68
CA LEU A 76 12.38 12.91 4.22
C LEU A 76 12.14 11.81 3.17
N MET A 77 11.19 10.90 3.45
CA MET A 77 10.82 9.83 2.52
C MET A 77 10.27 10.39 1.20
N LEU A 78 9.45 11.44 1.25
CA LEU A 78 8.91 12.04 0.05
C LEU A 78 9.98 12.73 -0.79
N ILE A 79 10.96 13.40 -0.18
CA ILE A 79 12.08 14.00 -0.90
C ILE A 79 12.90 12.92 -1.61
N GLU A 80 13.22 11.82 -0.93
CA GLU A 80 13.93 10.68 -1.52
C GLU A 80 13.15 10.08 -2.69
N LEU A 81 11.89 9.72 -2.48
CA LEU A 81 11.05 9.12 -3.51
C LEU A 81 10.84 10.07 -4.70
N LEU A 82 10.72 11.38 -4.46
CA LEU A 82 10.63 12.38 -5.53
C LEU A 82 11.93 12.45 -6.33
N ALA A 83 13.09 12.41 -5.69
CA ALA A 83 14.37 12.38 -6.38
C ALA A 83 14.52 11.11 -7.23
N LEU A 84 14.11 9.94 -6.72
CA LEU A 84 14.12 8.70 -7.49
C LEU A 84 13.11 8.74 -8.65
N LEU A 85 11.93 9.32 -8.42
CA LEU A 85 10.89 9.46 -9.44
C LEU A 85 11.37 10.37 -10.58
N THR A 86 11.98 11.51 -10.27
CA THR A 86 12.50 12.44 -11.29
C THR A 86 13.62 11.80 -12.11
N MET A 87 14.55 11.07 -11.47
CA MET A 87 15.58 10.30 -12.19
C MET A 87 14.97 9.23 -13.11
N SER A 88 13.92 8.54 -12.65
CA SER A 88 13.26 7.49 -13.43
C SER A 88 12.49 8.09 -14.62
N LEU A 89 11.75 9.18 -14.40
CA LEU A 89 11.01 9.88 -15.45
C LEU A 89 11.94 10.53 -16.49
N TYR A 90 13.10 11.03 -16.06
CA TYR A 90 14.11 11.56 -16.97
C TYR A 90 14.59 10.50 -17.96
N HIS A 91 14.82 9.26 -17.53
CA HIS A 91 15.17 8.16 -18.42
C HIS A 91 14.02 7.72 -19.32
N VAL A 92 12.80 7.65 -18.79
CA VAL A 92 11.60 7.39 -19.61
C VAL A 92 11.47 8.45 -20.73
N TRP A 93 11.80 9.69 -20.45
CA TRP A 93 11.78 10.79 -21.42
C TRP A 93 12.91 10.72 -22.44
N ASP A 94 14.15 10.49 -22.00
CA ASP A 94 15.33 10.44 -22.87
C ASP A 94 15.30 9.23 -23.83
N ASP A 95 14.77 8.10 -23.36
CA ASP A 95 14.62 6.89 -24.17
C ASP A 95 13.44 6.94 -25.15
N PHE A 96 12.66 8.03 -25.15
CA PHE A 96 11.55 8.26 -26.07
C PHE A 96 12.01 9.10 -27.29
N PRO A 97 11.81 8.64 -28.54
CA PRO A 97 11.03 7.48 -28.97
C PRO A 97 11.75 6.14 -28.77
N VAL A 98 10.97 5.14 -28.32
CA VAL A 98 11.48 3.80 -27.98
C VAL A 98 12.11 3.13 -29.20
N THR A 99 13.40 2.82 -29.12
CA THR A 99 14.14 2.05 -30.12
C THR A 99 14.45 0.65 -29.59
N SER A 100 14.81 -0.30 -30.46
CA SER A 100 15.18 -1.66 -30.03
C SER A 100 16.35 -1.71 -29.04
N LYS A 101 17.21 -0.68 -29.02
CA LYS A 101 18.32 -0.55 -28.08
C LYS A 101 17.92 0.09 -26.74
N THR A 102 16.96 1.01 -26.75
CA THR A 102 16.50 1.76 -25.56
C THR A 102 15.27 1.14 -24.90
N ARG A 103 14.62 0.16 -25.53
CA ARG A 103 13.40 -0.49 -25.04
C ARG A 103 13.55 -1.07 -23.64
N SER A 104 14.62 -1.80 -23.39
CA SER A 104 14.82 -2.41 -22.06
C SER A 104 14.91 -1.33 -20.99
N ASP A 105 15.76 -0.32 -21.19
CA ASP A 105 15.95 0.81 -20.27
C ASP A 105 14.65 1.59 -20.01
N PHE A 106 13.89 1.86 -21.07
CA PHE A 106 12.58 2.49 -20.99
C PHE A 106 11.62 1.69 -20.11
N VAL A 107 11.50 0.38 -20.36
CA VAL A 107 10.60 -0.51 -19.61
C VAL A 107 11.02 -0.58 -18.14
N TYR A 108 12.33 -0.71 -17.87
CA TYR A 108 12.86 -0.73 -16.51
C TYR A 108 12.51 0.54 -15.76
N SER A 109 12.79 1.69 -16.36
CA SER A 109 12.54 3.01 -15.76
C SER A 109 11.05 3.29 -15.56
N LEU A 110 10.19 2.83 -16.47
CA LEU A 110 8.74 2.98 -16.36
C LEU A 110 8.16 2.14 -15.20
N VAL A 111 8.56 0.87 -15.09
CA VAL A 111 8.13 -0.01 -14.00
C VAL A 111 8.67 0.51 -12.66
N LEU A 112 9.91 0.99 -12.63
CA LEU A 112 10.49 1.62 -11.44
C LEU A 112 9.69 2.86 -11.01
N ALA A 113 9.38 3.77 -11.94
CA ALA A 113 8.56 4.96 -11.67
C ALA A 113 7.17 4.59 -11.12
N LEU A 114 6.54 3.57 -11.70
CA LEU A 114 5.25 3.06 -11.23
C LEU A 114 5.34 2.55 -9.78
N ASN A 115 6.36 1.76 -9.44
CA ASN A 115 6.56 1.26 -8.09
C ASN A 115 6.85 2.39 -7.08
N ILE A 116 7.57 3.43 -7.50
CA ILE A 116 7.82 4.63 -6.67
C ILE A 116 6.51 5.35 -6.35
N LEU A 117 5.59 5.50 -7.31
CA LEU A 117 4.28 6.12 -7.07
C LEU A 117 3.46 5.34 -6.02
N PHE A 118 3.48 4.01 -6.08
CA PHE A 118 2.84 3.19 -5.04
C PHE A 118 3.53 3.36 -3.67
N CYS A 119 4.86 3.40 -3.64
CA CYS A 119 5.60 3.65 -2.40
C CYS A 119 5.26 5.02 -1.79
N MET A 120 5.17 6.07 -2.60
CA MET A 120 4.71 7.40 -2.15
C MET A 120 3.30 7.31 -1.56
N TYR A 121 2.39 6.63 -2.24
CA TYR A 121 1.03 6.44 -1.74
C TYR A 121 1.02 5.71 -0.39
N TYR A 122 1.80 4.64 -0.22
CA TYR A 122 1.87 3.90 1.03
C TYR A 122 2.47 4.68 2.19
N VAL A 123 3.55 5.44 1.97
CA VAL A 123 4.16 6.22 3.06
C VAL A 123 3.26 7.36 3.49
N ILE A 124 2.61 8.07 2.55
CA ILE A 124 1.66 9.14 2.86
C ILE A 124 0.50 8.57 3.66
N HIS A 125 -0.13 7.51 3.16
CA HIS A 125 -1.33 6.97 3.78
C HIS A 125 -1.03 6.22 5.08
N GLY A 126 0.09 5.51 5.14
CA GLY A 126 0.56 4.80 6.33
C GLY A 126 0.91 5.74 7.48
N VAL A 127 1.58 6.86 7.19
CA VAL A 127 1.92 7.86 8.21
C VAL A 127 0.71 8.70 8.62
N LEU A 128 -0.06 9.24 7.67
CA LEU A 128 -1.19 10.12 7.98
C LEU A 128 -2.35 9.39 8.66
N LYS A 129 -2.57 8.11 8.34
CA LYS A 129 -3.64 7.32 8.98
C LYS A 129 -3.13 6.44 10.12
N GLU A 130 -1.87 6.57 10.53
CA GLU A 130 -1.20 5.72 11.53
C GLU A 130 -1.39 4.20 11.27
N ARG A 131 -1.40 3.80 9.99
CA ARG A 131 -1.61 2.40 9.58
C ARG A 131 -0.26 1.69 9.48
N SER A 132 0.08 0.93 10.51
CA SER A 132 1.33 0.15 10.57
C SER A 132 1.48 -0.79 9.38
N ILE A 133 0.41 -1.48 8.97
CA ILE A 133 0.44 -2.43 7.85
C ILE A 133 0.83 -1.73 6.54
N GLU A 134 0.28 -0.55 6.26
CA GLU A 134 0.62 0.19 5.03
C GLU A 134 2.06 0.74 5.08
N LEU A 135 2.55 1.08 6.27
CA LEU A 135 3.95 1.46 6.46
C LEU A 135 4.90 0.24 6.28
N PHE A 136 4.49 -0.96 6.68
CA PHE A 136 5.22 -2.19 6.37
C PHE A 136 5.15 -2.54 4.88
N THR A 137 4.02 -2.29 4.23
CA THR A 137 3.89 -2.40 2.76
C THR A 137 4.83 -1.45 2.05
N PHE A 138 4.93 -0.19 2.52
CA PHE A 138 5.92 0.76 2.03
C PHE A 138 7.34 0.18 2.15
N LEU A 139 7.70 -0.39 3.31
CA LEU A 139 9.02 -0.96 3.52
C LEU A 139 9.31 -2.15 2.59
N ALA A 140 8.36 -3.07 2.44
CA ALA A 140 8.48 -4.18 1.50
C ALA A 140 8.62 -3.67 0.05
N GLY A 141 7.87 -2.64 -0.32
CA GLY A 141 7.98 -1.97 -1.62
C GLY A 141 9.35 -1.34 -1.85
N SER A 142 9.89 -0.64 -0.84
CA SER A 142 11.24 -0.03 -0.87
C SER A 142 12.34 -1.08 -1.04
N LEU A 143 12.22 -2.23 -0.36
CA LEU A 143 13.14 -3.35 -0.52
C LEU A 143 13.08 -3.95 -1.93
N ILE A 144 11.88 -4.13 -2.49
CA ILE A 144 11.70 -4.59 -3.87
C ILE A 144 12.29 -3.57 -4.85
N LEU A 145 12.08 -2.27 -4.61
CA LEU A 145 12.64 -1.18 -5.41
C LEU A 145 14.17 -1.22 -5.39
N THR A 146 14.76 -1.36 -4.21
CA THR A 146 16.22 -1.49 -4.06
C THR A 146 16.76 -2.71 -4.78
N ALA A 147 16.09 -3.87 -4.66
CA ALA A 147 16.47 -5.08 -5.38
C ALA A 147 16.38 -4.90 -6.91
N TYR A 148 15.38 -4.17 -7.39
CA TYR A 148 15.19 -3.87 -8.80
C TYR A 148 16.31 -2.97 -9.35
N VAL A 149 16.68 -1.91 -8.62
CA VAL A 149 17.78 -1.02 -9.02
C VAL A 149 19.13 -1.73 -8.98
N ILE A 150 19.34 -2.64 -8.02
CA ILE A 150 20.54 -3.51 -7.98
C ILE A 150 20.55 -4.45 -9.18
N TYR A 151 19.42 -5.08 -9.51
CA TYR A 151 19.30 -5.94 -10.68
C TYR A 151 19.63 -5.19 -11.97
N GLU A 152 19.06 -3.99 -12.13
CA GLU A 152 19.33 -3.08 -13.25
C GLU A 152 20.83 -2.73 -13.33
N PHE A 153 21.50 -2.48 -12.20
CA PHE A 153 22.92 -2.15 -12.23
C PHE A 153 23.84 -3.35 -12.51
N VAL A 154 23.57 -4.51 -11.91
CA VAL A 154 24.48 -5.67 -11.92
C VAL A 154 24.31 -6.53 -13.18
N ILE A 155 23.07 -6.74 -13.62
CA ILE A 155 22.76 -7.70 -14.70
C ILE A 155 22.61 -6.99 -16.05
N TYR A 156 22.18 -5.74 -16.05
CA TYR A 156 21.99 -4.98 -17.29
C TYR A 156 23.27 -4.19 -17.65
N ASN A 157 24.13 -4.81 -18.44
CA ASN A 157 25.32 -4.19 -19.04
C ASN A 157 24.98 -3.40 -20.32
N GLY A 158 24.09 -2.41 -20.21
CA GLY A 158 23.83 -1.49 -21.33
C GLY A 158 24.91 -0.41 -21.44
N ASP A 159 25.49 -0.22 -22.63
CA ASP A 159 26.60 0.72 -22.92
C ASP A 159 26.27 2.21 -22.75
N ARG A 160 25.01 2.58 -22.46
CA ARG A 160 24.59 3.98 -22.24
C ARG A 160 24.44 4.31 -20.75
N GLU A 161 24.98 5.47 -20.40
CA GLU A 161 24.83 6.20 -19.13
C GLU A 161 24.87 5.38 -17.84
N LEU A 162 25.96 4.62 -17.66
CA LEU A 162 26.31 3.98 -16.39
C LEU A 162 26.26 4.94 -15.19
N GLU A 163 26.46 6.24 -15.37
CA GLU A 163 26.48 7.22 -14.27
C GLU A 163 25.11 7.43 -13.62
N ASN A 164 24.04 7.58 -14.41
CA ASN A 164 22.71 7.80 -13.87
C ASN A 164 22.15 6.55 -13.16
N ARG A 165 22.42 5.35 -13.70
CA ARG A 165 22.09 4.08 -13.03
C ARG A 165 22.83 3.92 -11.70
N LYS A 166 24.12 4.28 -11.66
CA LYS A 166 24.92 4.27 -10.43
C LYS A 166 24.33 5.19 -9.37
N TRP A 167 23.94 6.41 -9.74
CA TRP A 167 23.35 7.36 -8.79
C TRP A 167 22.05 6.85 -8.19
N ARG A 168 21.14 6.27 -9.00
CA ARG A 168 19.93 5.62 -8.46
C ARG A 168 20.27 4.54 -7.45
N MET A 169 21.21 3.66 -7.79
CA MET A 169 21.63 2.58 -6.88
C MET A 169 22.21 3.12 -5.58
N ILE A 170 23.11 4.10 -5.66
CA ILE A 170 23.76 4.70 -4.49
C ILE A 170 22.71 5.34 -3.58
N VAL A 171 21.79 6.14 -4.15
CA VAL A 171 20.73 6.80 -3.38
C VAL A 171 19.81 5.77 -2.71
N CYS A 172 19.27 4.80 -3.46
CA CYS A 172 18.41 3.75 -2.89
C CYS A 172 19.14 2.97 -1.78
N CYS A 173 20.35 2.47 -2.03
CA CYS A 173 21.07 1.64 -1.07
C CYS A 173 21.50 2.41 0.18
N LEU A 174 21.83 3.70 0.04
CA LEU A 174 22.21 4.53 1.16
C LEU A 174 21.01 4.93 2.03
N CYS A 175 19.86 5.20 1.41
CA CYS A 175 18.64 5.60 2.12
C CYS A 175 17.91 4.41 2.76
N GLU A 176 18.00 3.20 2.18
CA GLU A 176 17.25 2.02 2.64
C GLU A 176 17.41 1.69 4.15
N PRO A 177 18.61 1.73 4.77
CA PRO A 177 18.75 1.54 6.21
C PRO A 177 18.00 2.58 7.04
N PHE A 178 17.98 3.84 6.59
CA PHE A 178 17.23 4.91 7.24
C PHE A 178 15.73 4.70 7.09
N ASN A 179 15.29 4.18 5.94
CA ASN A 179 13.89 3.84 5.67
C ASN A 179 13.42 2.74 6.62
N ILE A 180 14.21 1.67 6.77
CA ILE A 180 13.92 0.57 7.71
C ILE A 180 13.85 1.09 9.15
N ILE A 181 14.89 1.78 9.62
CA ILE A 181 14.96 2.23 11.02
C ILE A 181 13.86 3.26 11.31
N GLY A 182 13.66 4.22 10.40
CA GLY A 182 12.64 5.26 10.51
C GLY A 182 11.23 4.70 10.51
N ALA A 183 10.91 3.79 9.58
CA ALA A 183 9.61 3.14 9.52
C ALA A 183 9.33 2.33 10.80
N MET A 184 10.31 1.56 11.29
CA MET A 184 10.17 0.79 12.53
C MET A 184 9.98 1.69 13.76
N TYR A 185 10.68 2.81 13.81
CA TYR A 185 10.56 3.77 14.89
C TYR A 185 9.19 4.47 14.90
N VAL A 186 8.71 4.89 13.73
CA VAL A 186 7.39 5.53 13.56
C VAL A 186 6.27 4.53 13.82
N ALA A 187 6.37 3.30 13.32
CA ALA A 187 5.36 2.25 13.51
C ALA A 187 5.10 1.93 14.99
N ARG A 188 6.12 1.99 15.85
CA ARG A 188 5.97 1.80 17.31
C ARG A 188 5.15 2.88 18.00
N GLY A 189 5.04 4.07 17.39
CA GLY A 189 4.27 5.19 17.91
C GLY A 189 2.81 5.19 17.49
N PHE A 190 2.39 4.29 16.61
CA PHE A 190 1.02 4.23 16.08
C PHE A 190 0.03 3.59 17.07
N GLY A 191 -1.24 3.93 16.91
CA GLY A 191 -2.36 3.31 17.64
C GLY A 191 -3.37 4.31 18.19
N TRP A 192 -3.13 5.61 18.06
CA TRP A 192 -4.03 6.64 18.54
C TRP A 192 -5.26 6.78 17.66
N VAL A 193 -5.07 6.81 16.33
CA VAL A 193 -6.17 6.92 15.37
C VAL A 193 -7.12 5.70 15.46
N ASN A 194 -6.57 4.49 15.55
CA ASN A 194 -7.38 3.28 15.72
C ASN A 194 -8.20 3.31 17.02
N PHE A 195 -7.62 3.80 18.12
CA PHE A 195 -8.31 3.95 19.39
C PHE A 195 -9.47 4.96 19.32
N ILE A 196 -9.31 6.06 18.57
CA ILE A 196 -10.39 7.04 18.37
C ILE A 196 -11.54 6.45 17.55
N ILE A 197 -11.22 5.76 16.45
CA ILE A 197 -12.23 5.24 15.52
C ILE A 197 -13.05 4.10 16.16
N ILE A 198 -12.38 3.17 16.83
CA ILE A 198 -12.98 1.91 17.29
C ILE A 198 -13.42 2.00 18.75
N GLY A 199 -12.76 2.86 19.53
CA GLY A 199 -12.85 2.85 20.99
C GLY A 199 -12.10 1.66 21.60
N ALA A 200 -12.44 1.33 22.85
CA ALA A 200 -11.82 0.23 23.60
C ALA A 200 -12.42 -1.16 23.29
N ASP A 201 -13.21 -1.31 22.22
CA ASP A 201 -13.83 -2.58 21.84
C ASP A 201 -12.84 -3.45 21.06
N MET A 202 -12.40 -4.54 21.70
CA MET A 202 -11.40 -5.45 21.14
C MET A 202 -11.92 -6.26 19.95
N GLU A 203 -13.20 -6.62 19.94
CA GLU A 203 -13.77 -7.42 18.83
C GLU A 203 -13.88 -6.58 17.57
N LEU A 204 -14.35 -5.34 17.72
CA LEU A 204 -14.43 -4.39 16.61
C LEU A 204 -13.04 -4.00 16.09
N GLY A 205 -12.06 -3.90 17.00
CA GLY A 205 -10.63 -3.74 16.71
C GLY A 205 -10.09 -4.80 15.76
N ALA A 206 -10.28 -6.07 16.12
CA ALA A 206 -9.78 -7.19 15.33
C ALA A 206 -10.39 -7.26 13.92
N VAL A 207 -11.68 -6.90 13.78
CA VAL A 207 -12.33 -6.87 12.47
C VAL A 207 -11.79 -5.72 11.61
N PHE A 208 -11.62 -4.54 12.19
CA PHE A 208 -11.05 -3.39 11.48
C PHE A 208 -9.62 -3.65 11.01
N ASP A 209 -8.78 -4.26 11.85
CA ASP A 209 -7.41 -4.61 11.50
C ASP A 209 -7.38 -5.62 10.35
N THR A 210 -8.29 -6.61 10.36
CA THR A 210 -8.45 -7.56 9.25
C THR A 210 -8.84 -6.86 7.95
N LEU A 211 -9.75 -5.88 8.01
CA LEU A 211 -10.18 -5.10 6.85
C LEU A 211 -9.04 -4.20 6.32
N CYS A 212 -8.29 -3.55 7.22
CA CYS A 212 -7.11 -2.76 6.85
C CYS A 212 -6.03 -3.63 6.20
N THR A 213 -5.81 -4.84 6.73
CA THR A 213 -4.89 -5.83 6.15
C THR A 213 -5.33 -6.23 4.75
N TYR A 214 -6.62 -6.49 4.55
CA TYR A 214 -7.16 -6.78 3.22
C TYR A 214 -6.91 -5.64 2.24
N PHE A 215 -7.21 -4.39 2.61
CA PHE A 215 -6.98 -3.24 1.72
C PHE A 215 -5.50 -3.04 1.40
N ALA A 216 -4.59 -3.28 2.34
CA ALA A 216 -3.15 -3.22 2.09
C ALA A 216 -2.71 -4.32 1.09
N MET A 217 -3.13 -5.56 1.31
CA MET A 217 -2.82 -6.69 0.42
C MET A 217 -3.40 -6.48 -0.99
N PHE A 218 -4.63 -5.96 -1.07
CA PHE A 218 -5.29 -5.62 -2.33
C PHE A 218 -4.50 -4.56 -3.13
N LYS A 219 -3.98 -3.52 -2.47
CA LYS A 219 -3.13 -2.50 -3.14
C LYS A 219 -1.82 -3.10 -3.63
N ILE A 220 -1.17 -3.96 -2.84
CA ILE A 220 0.03 -4.69 -3.26
C ILE A 220 -0.27 -5.54 -4.50
N ASN A 221 -1.37 -6.30 -4.48
CA ASN A 221 -1.78 -7.12 -5.62
C ASN A 221 -2.00 -6.27 -6.88
N LEU A 222 -2.62 -5.10 -6.75
CA LEU A 222 -2.79 -4.16 -7.85
C LEU A 222 -1.44 -3.67 -8.39
N GLN A 223 -0.51 -3.27 -7.51
CA GLN A 223 0.84 -2.83 -7.90
C GLN A 223 1.62 -3.93 -8.64
N MET A 224 1.61 -5.16 -8.13
CA MET A 224 2.35 -6.28 -8.75
C MET A 224 1.73 -6.68 -10.09
N ALA A 225 0.40 -6.75 -10.18
CA ALA A 225 -0.27 -7.05 -11.44
C ALA A 225 -0.06 -5.95 -12.49
N LEU A 226 -0.12 -4.68 -12.07
CA LEU A 226 0.11 -3.55 -12.96
C LEU A 226 1.56 -3.48 -13.43
N SER A 227 2.52 -3.78 -12.54
CA SER A 227 3.94 -3.89 -12.88
C SER A 227 4.20 -5.02 -13.89
N LEU A 228 3.54 -6.19 -13.72
CA LEU A 228 3.62 -7.29 -14.67
C LEU A 228 3.08 -6.90 -16.05
N ILE A 229 1.90 -6.27 -16.10
CA ILE A 229 1.29 -5.82 -17.36
C ILE A 229 2.18 -4.78 -18.03
N ALA A 230 2.70 -3.79 -17.30
CA ALA A 230 3.60 -2.78 -17.86
C ALA A 230 4.89 -3.41 -18.42
N LEU A 231 5.51 -4.30 -17.64
CA LEU A 231 6.72 -5.00 -18.06
C LEU A 231 6.47 -5.85 -19.31
N SER A 232 5.35 -6.57 -19.37
CA SER A 232 4.96 -7.36 -20.54
C SER A 232 4.71 -6.49 -21.76
N PHE A 233 3.82 -5.49 -21.63
CA PHE A 233 3.34 -4.66 -22.72
C PHE A 233 4.45 -3.86 -23.39
N PHE A 234 5.34 -3.23 -22.62
CA PHE A 234 6.39 -2.38 -23.20
C PHE A 234 7.62 -3.17 -23.65
N SER A 235 7.77 -4.43 -23.21
CA SER A 235 8.89 -5.29 -23.60
C SER A 235 8.76 -5.89 -25.00
N GLN A 236 7.54 -5.98 -25.54
CA GLN A 236 7.27 -6.54 -26.86
C GLN A 236 7.45 -5.49 -27.95
N ASP A 237 7.81 -5.93 -29.16
CA ASP A 237 7.87 -5.02 -30.32
C ASP A 237 6.49 -4.44 -30.62
N MET A 238 6.45 -3.14 -30.94
CA MET A 238 5.21 -2.34 -31.08
C MET A 238 4.41 -2.66 -32.36
N ALA A 239 4.51 -3.88 -32.86
CA ALA A 239 3.60 -4.37 -33.88
C ALA A 239 2.21 -4.54 -33.24
N PHE A 240 1.20 -3.96 -33.88
CA PHE A 240 -0.20 -4.06 -33.44
C PHE A 240 -0.72 -5.49 -33.68
N ASP A 241 -0.37 -6.41 -32.80
CA ASP A 241 -0.78 -7.81 -32.87
C ASP A 241 -1.85 -8.15 -31.80
N TYR A 242 -2.35 -9.39 -31.84
CA TYR A 242 -3.37 -9.88 -30.90
C TYR A 242 -2.92 -9.82 -29.43
N GLU A 243 -1.61 -9.87 -29.17
CA GLU A 243 -1.03 -9.79 -27.82
C GLU A 243 -1.31 -8.43 -27.18
N TRP A 244 -1.18 -7.34 -27.95
CA TRP A 244 -1.50 -5.99 -27.49
C TRP A 244 -2.97 -5.87 -27.05
N ALA A 245 -3.88 -6.48 -27.81
CA ALA A 245 -5.30 -6.49 -27.47
C ALA A 245 -5.57 -7.24 -26.17
N ILE A 246 -4.90 -8.38 -25.94
CA ILE A 246 -5.01 -9.17 -24.70
C ILE A 246 -4.51 -8.34 -23.51
N GLU A 247 -3.36 -7.68 -23.64
CA GLU A 247 -2.78 -6.84 -22.58
C GLU A 247 -3.68 -5.65 -22.24
N ALA A 248 -4.25 -4.97 -23.25
CA ALA A 248 -5.18 -3.86 -23.06
C ALA A 248 -6.48 -4.31 -22.35
N VAL A 249 -7.01 -5.47 -22.72
CA VAL A 249 -8.18 -6.08 -22.06
C VAL A 249 -7.83 -6.46 -20.62
N ALA A 250 -6.68 -7.08 -20.38
CA ALA A 250 -6.22 -7.46 -19.04
C ALA A 250 -6.07 -6.23 -18.13
N PHE A 251 -5.47 -5.15 -18.63
CA PHE A 251 -5.37 -3.87 -17.92
C PHE A 251 -6.75 -3.30 -17.57
N SER A 252 -7.67 -3.27 -18.54
CA SER A 252 -9.03 -2.75 -18.33
C SER A 252 -9.80 -3.59 -17.31
N CYS A 253 -9.72 -4.92 -17.40
CA CYS A 253 -10.32 -5.84 -16.44
C CYS A 253 -9.73 -5.67 -15.03
N LEU A 254 -8.42 -5.47 -14.92
CA LEU A 254 -7.75 -5.21 -13.64
C LEU A 254 -8.27 -3.93 -12.98
N LEU A 255 -8.38 -2.84 -13.73
CA LEU A 255 -8.90 -1.56 -13.21
C LEU A 255 -10.37 -1.67 -12.80
N LEU A 256 -11.21 -2.26 -13.65
CA LEU A 256 -12.63 -2.46 -13.36
C LEU A 256 -12.83 -3.33 -12.12
N ASN A 257 -12.16 -4.48 -12.05
CA ASN A 257 -12.19 -5.33 -10.86
C ASN A 257 -11.69 -4.57 -9.64
N SER A 258 -10.70 -3.70 -9.78
CA SER A 258 -10.17 -2.96 -8.64
C SER A 258 -11.18 -1.97 -8.07
N VAL A 259 -11.88 -1.23 -8.94
CA VAL A 259 -12.94 -0.30 -8.53
C VAL A 259 -14.10 -1.06 -7.88
N ILE A 260 -14.56 -2.15 -8.49
CA ILE A 260 -15.65 -2.98 -7.96
C ILE A 260 -15.27 -3.55 -6.58
N SER A 261 -14.05 -4.09 -6.45
CA SER A 261 -13.54 -4.65 -5.18
C SER A 261 -13.51 -3.59 -4.08
N HIS A 262 -12.96 -2.41 -4.40
CA HIS A 262 -12.90 -1.33 -3.44
C HIS A 262 -14.31 -0.92 -2.98
N TYR A 263 -15.22 -0.73 -3.93
CA TYR A 263 -16.61 -0.35 -3.63
C TYR A 263 -17.33 -1.40 -2.77
N MET A 264 -17.20 -2.68 -3.11
CA MET A 264 -17.86 -3.78 -2.40
C MET A 264 -17.41 -3.89 -0.94
N PHE A 265 -16.10 -3.81 -0.68
CA PHE A 265 -15.56 -3.92 0.66
C PHE A 265 -15.79 -2.66 1.50
N SER A 266 -15.73 -1.48 0.88
CA SER A 266 -16.06 -0.21 1.55
C SER A 266 -17.53 -0.14 1.97
N ARG A 267 -18.42 -0.88 1.30
CA ARG A 267 -19.85 -0.94 1.62
C ARG A 267 -20.27 -2.20 2.40
N GLU A 268 -19.31 -3.04 2.81
CA GLU A 268 -19.55 -4.34 3.46
C GLU A 268 -20.56 -5.23 2.71
N ILE A 269 -20.59 -5.14 1.38
CA ILE A 269 -21.55 -5.90 0.58
C ILE A 269 -21.12 -7.37 0.56
N SER A 270 -21.97 -8.26 1.10
CA SER A 270 -21.76 -9.71 1.18
C SER A 270 -21.86 -10.43 -0.19
N MET A 271 -21.36 -9.81 -1.26
CA MET A 271 -21.32 -10.37 -2.61
C MET A 271 -19.93 -10.96 -2.95
N LEU A 272 -19.17 -11.41 -1.94
CA LEU A 272 -17.82 -11.97 -2.11
C LEU A 272 -17.77 -13.09 -3.17
N ARG A 273 -18.82 -13.92 -3.28
CA ARG A 273 -18.88 -15.00 -4.28
C ARG A 273 -18.78 -14.48 -5.72
N TRP A 274 -19.41 -13.34 -6.00
CA TRP A 274 -19.34 -12.68 -7.30
C TRP A 274 -18.00 -12.02 -7.52
N TYR A 275 -17.42 -11.42 -6.48
CA TYR A 275 -16.05 -10.90 -6.53
C TYR A 275 -15.02 -11.99 -6.87
N VAL A 276 -15.11 -13.15 -6.21
CA VAL A 276 -14.18 -14.27 -6.51
C VAL A 276 -14.34 -14.66 -7.98
N LEU A 277 -15.58 -14.79 -8.47
CA LEU A 277 -15.85 -15.16 -9.86
C LEU A 277 -15.31 -14.15 -10.87
N THR A 278 -15.50 -12.85 -10.64
CA THR A 278 -14.97 -11.79 -11.54
C THR A 278 -13.46 -11.62 -11.41
N SER A 279 -12.90 -11.93 -10.24
CA SER A 279 -11.46 -11.84 -9.99
C SER A 279 -10.66 -12.98 -10.63
N LEU A 280 -11.29 -14.09 -11.05
CA LEU A 280 -10.61 -15.24 -11.67
C LEU A 280 -9.89 -14.89 -12.98
N ALA A 281 -10.31 -13.84 -13.68
CA ALA A 281 -9.62 -13.36 -14.87
C ALA A 281 -8.15 -13.00 -14.58
N GLN A 282 -7.86 -12.48 -13.39
CA GLN A 282 -6.52 -12.04 -13.00
C GLN A 282 -5.51 -13.20 -12.88
N PRO A 283 -5.73 -14.24 -12.04
CA PRO A 283 -4.79 -15.36 -11.93
C PRO A 283 -4.71 -16.17 -13.23
N LEU A 284 -5.78 -16.23 -14.04
CA LEU A 284 -5.75 -16.87 -15.35
C LEU A 284 -4.80 -16.15 -16.31
N TYR A 285 -4.91 -14.81 -16.41
CA TYR A 285 -3.99 -13.99 -17.20
C TYR A 285 -2.54 -14.13 -16.71
N ILE A 286 -2.29 -14.02 -15.40
CA ILE A 286 -0.94 -14.15 -14.83
C ILE A 286 -0.34 -15.53 -15.16
N THR A 287 -1.12 -16.60 -15.02
CA THR A 287 -0.67 -17.97 -15.30
C THR A 287 -0.39 -18.16 -16.79
N TRP A 288 -1.28 -17.67 -17.65
CA TRP A 288 -1.07 -17.70 -19.10
C TRP A 288 0.23 -16.98 -19.49
N LYS A 289 0.48 -15.79 -18.93
CA LYS A 289 1.71 -15.03 -19.19
C LYS A 289 2.97 -15.76 -18.73
N LEU A 290 2.93 -16.37 -17.55
CA LEU A 290 4.04 -17.18 -17.04
C LEU A 290 4.32 -18.39 -17.96
N LEU A 291 3.29 -19.04 -18.50
CA LEU A 291 3.44 -20.16 -19.44
C LEU A 291 4.02 -19.69 -20.78
N GLU A 292 3.53 -18.57 -21.30
CA GLU A 292 4.00 -17.97 -22.56
C GLU A 292 5.50 -17.65 -22.50
N VAL A 293 5.94 -16.97 -21.45
CA VAL A 293 7.33 -16.54 -21.24
C VAL A 293 8.27 -17.71 -20.91
N SER A 294 7.74 -18.78 -20.31
CA SER A 294 8.54 -19.97 -19.94
C SER A 294 8.68 -20.98 -21.08
N THR A 295 7.63 -21.22 -21.87
CA THR A 295 7.56 -22.36 -22.79
C THR A 295 7.41 -22.00 -24.26
N VAL A 296 6.71 -20.91 -24.61
CA VAL A 296 6.27 -20.68 -25.99
C VAL A 296 7.20 -19.73 -26.73
N TYR A 297 7.59 -18.61 -26.11
CA TYR A 297 8.37 -17.57 -26.78
C TYR A 297 9.57 -17.08 -25.95
N PRO A 298 10.56 -17.95 -25.67
CA PRO A 298 11.76 -17.53 -24.95
C PRO A 298 12.62 -16.52 -25.73
N GLU A 299 12.52 -16.50 -27.07
CA GLU A 299 13.33 -15.66 -27.97
C GLU A 299 12.69 -14.29 -28.26
N SER A 300 11.36 -14.15 -28.11
CA SER A 300 10.64 -12.90 -28.39
C SER A 300 10.83 -11.82 -27.31
N TYR A 301 11.31 -12.22 -26.13
CA TYR A 301 11.66 -11.29 -25.05
C TYR A 301 13.16 -11.03 -25.06
N HIS A 302 13.56 -9.77 -24.89
CA HIS A 302 14.96 -9.46 -24.60
C HIS A 302 15.41 -10.26 -23.37
N SER A 303 16.55 -10.97 -23.50
CA SER A 303 17.07 -11.90 -22.49
C SER A 303 17.07 -11.30 -21.07
N TYR A 304 17.34 -9.99 -20.97
CA TYR A 304 17.39 -9.27 -19.70
C TYR A 304 16.02 -9.04 -19.06
N VAL A 305 14.93 -8.93 -19.82
CA VAL A 305 13.57 -8.62 -19.32
C VAL A 305 12.82 -9.89 -18.88
N ARG A 306 13.20 -11.05 -19.41
CA ARG A 306 12.54 -12.32 -19.14
C ARG A 306 12.49 -12.70 -17.65
N LEU A 307 13.62 -12.60 -16.95
CA LEU A 307 13.72 -12.93 -15.52
C LEU A 307 12.81 -12.04 -14.64
N PRO A 308 12.83 -10.70 -14.77
CA PRO A 308 11.92 -9.86 -14.01
C PRO A 308 10.44 -10.11 -14.34
N VAL A 309 10.08 -10.48 -15.57
CA VAL A 309 8.70 -10.88 -15.89
C VAL A 309 8.28 -12.12 -15.10
N LEU A 310 9.13 -13.13 -15.03
CA LEU A 310 8.85 -14.34 -14.25
C LEU A 310 8.73 -14.03 -12.76
N ILE A 311 9.67 -13.26 -12.20
CA ILE A 311 9.65 -12.88 -10.78
C ILE A 311 8.39 -12.06 -10.46
N ALA A 312 8.07 -11.06 -11.30
CA ALA A 312 6.85 -10.26 -11.17
C ALA A 312 5.58 -11.12 -11.27
N GLY A 313 5.55 -12.08 -12.19
CA GLY A 313 4.41 -12.99 -12.34
C GLY A 313 4.20 -13.90 -11.13
N PHE A 314 5.26 -14.54 -10.62
CA PHE A 314 5.16 -15.36 -9.41
C PHE A 314 4.76 -14.56 -8.18
N THR A 315 5.35 -13.38 -8.01
CA THR A 315 5.02 -12.50 -6.88
C THR A 315 3.59 -11.95 -6.99
N ALA A 316 3.13 -11.55 -8.18
CA ALA A 316 1.74 -11.15 -8.42
C ALA A 316 0.75 -12.28 -8.10
N LEU A 317 1.05 -13.51 -8.52
CA LEU A 317 0.21 -14.68 -8.22
C LEU A 317 0.16 -14.96 -6.71
N MET A 318 1.30 -14.88 -6.01
CA MET A 318 1.37 -15.04 -4.56
C MET A 318 0.54 -13.97 -3.83
N THR A 319 0.68 -12.70 -4.23
CA THR A 319 -0.09 -11.60 -3.64
C THR A 319 -1.58 -11.71 -3.92
N TYR A 320 -1.97 -12.26 -5.07
CA TYR A 320 -3.37 -12.55 -5.40
C TYR A 320 -3.95 -13.57 -4.41
N PHE A 321 -3.27 -14.71 -4.21
CA PHE A 321 -3.74 -15.73 -3.25
C PHE A 321 -3.85 -15.18 -1.83
N LEU A 322 -2.87 -14.41 -1.37
CA LEU A 322 -2.93 -13.74 -0.07
C LEU A 322 -4.13 -12.79 0.02
N THR A 323 -4.39 -12.00 -1.03
CA THR A 323 -5.54 -11.09 -1.08
C THR A 323 -6.86 -11.85 -0.96
N VAL A 324 -7.01 -12.99 -1.65
CA VAL A 324 -8.22 -13.83 -1.55
C VAL A 324 -8.41 -14.42 -0.15
N VAL A 325 -7.32 -14.86 0.50
CA VAL A 325 -7.37 -15.37 1.88
C VAL A 325 -7.83 -14.27 2.84
N TRP A 326 -7.25 -13.07 2.74
CA TRP A 326 -7.62 -11.94 3.59
C TRP A 326 -9.03 -11.43 3.27
N ALA A 327 -9.45 -11.45 2.01
CA ALA A 327 -10.82 -11.16 1.59
C ALA A 327 -11.83 -12.09 2.28
N HIS A 328 -11.52 -13.38 2.34
CA HIS A 328 -12.37 -14.35 3.01
C HIS A 328 -12.44 -14.11 4.52
N LYS A 329 -11.31 -13.81 5.17
CA LYS A 329 -11.28 -13.47 6.60
C LYS A 329 -12.06 -12.19 6.90
N ALA A 330 -11.89 -11.15 6.10
CA ALA A 330 -12.58 -9.86 6.27
C ALA A 330 -14.11 -10.01 6.19
N ARG A 331 -14.62 -10.89 5.32
CA ARG A 331 -16.05 -11.19 5.21
C ARG A 331 -16.67 -11.67 6.51
N ASN A 332 -15.95 -12.47 7.30
CA ASN A 332 -16.49 -13.02 8.55
C ASN A 332 -16.75 -11.93 9.61
N GLY A 333 -16.24 -10.72 9.39
CA GLY A 333 -16.49 -9.56 10.24
C GLY A 333 -17.57 -8.61 9.73
N PHE A 334 -18.13 -8.80 8.54
CA PHE A 334 -19.17 -7.93 8.00
C PHE A 334 -20.45 -7.96 8.83
N GLY A 335 -21.11 -6.81 8.98
CA GLY A 335 -22.36 -6.68 9.72
C GLY A 335 -22.20 -6.60 11.25
N LYS A 336 -20.97 -6.61 11.78
CA LYS A 336 -20.69 -6.42 13.22
C LYS A 336 -20.70 -4.95 13.69
N GLY A 337 -21.25 -4.03 12.88
CA GLY A 337 -21.46 -2.64 13.30
C GLY A 337 -20.34 -1.65 12.95
N LEU A 338 -19.33 -2.03 12.16
CA LEU A 338 -18.32 -1.09 11.62
C LEU A 338 -18.96 0.07 10.84
N ARG A 339 -20.12 -0.18 10.21
CA ARG A 339 -20.94 0.83 9.53
C ARG A 339 -21.60 1.85 10.46
N LEU A 340 -21.90 1.50 11.72
CA LEU A 340 -22.67 2.34 12.65
C LEU A 340 -21.81 3.34 13.43
N ARG A 341 -20.48 3.21 13.39
CA ARG A 341 -19.55 3.98 14.22
C ARG A 341 -18.51 4.78 13.42
N ASN A 342 -18.82 5.11 12.17
CA ASN A 342 -17.97 5.82 11.21
C ASN A 342 -16.70 5.07 10.76
N ILE A 343 -16.87 4.23 9.75
CA ILE A 343 -15.97 4.29 8.59
C ILE A 343 -16.70 5.09 7.53
N GLY A 344 -16.60 6.42 7.62
CA GLY A 344 -17.02 7.34 6.57
C GLY A 344 -16.15 7.10 5.34
N SER A 345 -16.72 6.41 4.35
CA SER A 345 -16.20 6.24 2.99
C SER A 345 -15.90 7.58 2.33
#